data_AF-A0A9X2HUL6-F1
#
_entry.id   AF-A0A9X2HUL6-F1
#
_cell.length_a   1.000
_cell.length_b   1.000
_cell.length_c   1.000
_cell.angle_alpha   90.00
_cell.angle_beta   90.00
_cell.angle_gamma   90.00
#
_symmetry.space_group_name_H-M   'P 1'
#
loop_
_entity.id
_entity.type
_entity.pdbx_description
1 polymer ?
#
loop_
_entity_poly.entity_id
_entity_poly.type
_entity_poly.pdbx_seq_one_letter_code
_entity_poly.pdbx_strand_id
1 'polypeptide(L)' 'MTKFTGLILLAVLAACSHKAIYDNAQNDQRWQCDKEPISTQAECRERVAKSYDQYERERQELLKGDSASAFE' A
#
# COMPACT_ATOMS: atom_id res chain seq x y z
N MET A 1 28.83 12.05 19.15
CA MET A 1 28.49 11.59 17.78
C MET A 1 27.27 10.66 17.74
N THR A 2 27.09 9.74 18.70
CA THR A 2 25.92 8.83 18.81
C THR A 2 24.54 9.50 18.86
N LYS A 3 24.44 10.73 19.39
CA LYS A 3 23.17 11.48 19.49
C LYS A 3 22.56 11.85 18.13
N PHE A 4 23.39 12.11 17.11
CA PHE A 4 22.92 12.42 15.76
C PHE A 4 22.58 11.17 14.96
N THR A 5 23.22 10.03 15.25
CA THR A 5 22.95 8.74 14.63
C THR A 5 21.50 8.29 14.86
N GLY A 6 20.95 8.51 16.06
CA GLY A 6 19.55 8.20 16.36
C GLY A 6 18.55 9.05 15.56
N LEU A 7 18.86 10.33 15.35
CA LEU A 7 18.01 11.26 14.60
C LEU A 7 17.96 10.90 13.11
N ILE A 8 19.09 10.49 12.54
CA ILE A 8 19.19 10.06 11.14
C ILE A 8 18.39 8.78 10.91
N LEU A 9 18.44 7.82 11.85
CA LEU A 9 17.69 6.56 11.74
C LEU A 9 16.17 6.79 11.73
N LEU A 10 15.67 7.72 12.55
CA LEU A 10 14.26 8.12 12.58
C LEU A 10 13.81 8.81 11.28
N ALA A 11 14.66 9.64 10.69
CA ALA A 11 14.35 10.31 9.42
C ALA A 11 14.26 9.33 8.24
N VAL A 12 15.07 8.27 8.23
CA VAL A 12 15.02 7.23 7.20
C VAL A 12 13.71 6.41 7.28
N LEU A 13 13.21 6.14 8.49
CA LEU A 13 11.93 5.45 8.69
C LEU A 13 10.73 6.29 8.21
N ALA A 14 10.82 7.62 8.30
CA ALA A 14 9.80 8.54 7.80
C ALA A 14 9.85 8.75 6.28
N ALA A 15 10.93 8.31 5.61
CA ALA A 15 11.12 8.50 4.17
C ALA A 15 10.47 7.40 3.30
N CYS A 16 9.86 6.37 3.90
CA CYS A 16 9.07 5.39 3.16
C CYS A 16 7.84 6.05 2.54
N SER A 17 7.84 6.19 1.22
CA SER A 17 6.70 6.69 0.45
C SER A 17 5.53 5.69 0.50
N HIS A 18 4.31 6.17 0.70
CA HIS A 18 3.09 5.37 0.60
C HIS A 18 2.98 4.64 -0.76
N LYS A 19 3.42 5.30 -1.83
CA LYS A 19 3.47 4.70 -3.17
C LYS A 19 4.47 3.54 -3.25
N ALA A 20 5.66 3.70 -2.65
CA ALA A 20 6.66 2.64 -2.65
C ALA A 20 6.18 1.39 -1.88
N ILE A 21 5.46 1.58 -0.77
CA ILE A 21 4.84 0.48 -0.02
C ILE A 21 3.77 -0.20 -0.88
N TYR A 22 2.89 0.59 -1.51
CA TYR A 22 1.83 0.09 -2.36
C TYR A 22 2.37 -0.71 -3.56
N ASP A 23 3.36 -0.17 -4.27
CA ASP A 23 3.94 -0.80 -5.45
C ASP A 23 4.57 -2.16 -5.10
N ASN A 24 5.23 -2.26 -3.95
CA ASN A 24 5.78 -3.52 -3.44
C ASN A 24 4.67 -4.53 -3.11
N ALA A 25 3.62 -4.11 -2.42
CA ALA A 25 2.48 -4.97 -2.10
C ALA A 25 1.76 -5.46 -3.36
N GLN A 26 1.55 -4.56 -4.33
CA GLN A 26 0.94 -4.89 -5.62
C GLN A 26 1.82 -5.86 -6.43
N ASN A 27 3.14 -5.70 -6.38
CA ASN A 27 4.06 -6.64 -7.03
C ASN A 27 3.95 -8.05 -6.43
N ASP A 28 3.89 -8.17 -5.10
CA ASP A 28 3.66 -9.46 -4.43
C ASP A 28 2.32 -10.07 -4.86
N GLN A 29 1.24 -9.29 -4.86
CA GLN A 29 -0.08 -9.76 -5.32
C GLN A 29 -0.06 -10.30 -6.76
N ARG A 30 0.65 -9.62 -7.68
CA ARG A 30 0.82 -10.11 -9.05
C ARG A 30 1.60 -11.41 -9.09
N TRP A 31 2.68 -11.51 -8.31
CA TRP A 31 3.46 -12.74 -8.20
C TRP A 31 2.64 -13.92 -7.65
N GLN A 32 1.72 -13.64 -6.71
CA GLN A 32 0.80 -14.66 -6.21
C GLN A 32 -0.17 -15.14 -7.29
N CYS A 33 -0.63 -14.25 -8.19
CA CYS A 33 -1.43 -14.67 -9.34
C CYS A 33 -0.67 -15.61 -10.27
N ASP A 34 0.65 -15.50 -10.40
CA ASP A 34 1.42 -16.40 -11.25
C ASP A 34 1.46 -17.85 -10.71
N LYS A 35 1.10 -18.06 -9.45
CA LYS A 35 0.95 -19.38 -8.82
C LYS A 35 -0.43 -19.98 -8.97
N GLU A 36 -1.43 -19.19 -9.36
CA GLU A 36 -2.79 -19.67 -9.59
C GLU A 36 -2.85 -20.55 -10.86
N PRO A 37 -3.82 -21.50 -10.94
CA PRO A 37 -4.07 -22.26 -12.15
C PRO A 37 -4.29 -21.35 -13.38
N ILE A 38 -3.84 -21.80 -14.56
CA ILE A 38 -3.94 -21.02 -15.81
C ILE A 38 -5.38 -20.57 -16.10
N SER A 39 -6.38 -21.38 -15.74
CA SER A 39 -7.79 -21.06 -15.93
C SER A 39 -8.28 -19.86 -15.11
N THR A 40 -7.67 -19.57 -13.95
CA THR A 40 -8.09 -18.50 -13.02
C THR A 40 -7.07 -17.35 -12.95
N GLN A 41 -5.90 -17.52 -13.56
CA GLN A 41 -4.80 -16.56 -13.52
C GLN A 41 -5.20 -15.18 -14.07
N ALA A 42 -5.99 -15.15 -15.17
CA ALA A 42 -6.46 -13.90 -15.77
C ALA A 42 -7.40 -13.13 -14.83
N GLU A 43 -8.38 -13.82 -14.24
CA GLU A 43 -9.29 -13.23 -13.25
C GLU A 43 -8.53 -12.75 -12.01
N CYS A 44 -7.52 -13.50 -11.55
CA CYS A 44 -6.67 -13.05 -10.44
C CYS A 44 -5.99 -11.71 -10.76
N ARG A 45 -5.37 -11.61 -11.95
CA ARG A 45 -4.69 -10.37 -12.38
C ARG A 45 -5.65 -9.19 -12.46
N GLU A 46 -6.88 -9.41 -12.92
CA GLU A 46 -7.91 -8.36 -12.97
C GLU A 46 -8.28 -7.85 -11.57
N ARG A 47 -8.46 -8.75 -10.59
CA ARG A 47 -8.79 -8.37 -9.21
C ARG A 47 -7.71 -7.51 -8.54
N VAL A 48 -6.44 -7.69 -8.90
CA VAL A 48 -5.31 -6.96 -8.30
C VAL A 48 -4.86 -5.75 -9.14
N ALA A 49 -5.54 -5.46 -10.26
CA ALA A 49 -5.17 -4.40 -11.20
C ALA A 49 -5.54 -2.97 -10.77
N LYS A 50 -5.83 -2.74 -9.49
CA LYS A 50 -6.15 -1.40 -8.96
C LYS A 50 -4.97 -0.45 -9.21
N SER A 51 -5.24 0.80 -9.62
CA SER A 51 -4.18 1.81 -9.74
C SER A 51 -3.88 2.44 -8.37
N TYR A 52 -2.66 2.95 -8.19
CA TYR A 52 -2.30 3.66 -6.95
C TYR A 52 -3.25 4.83 -6.66
N ASP A 53 -3.61 5.61 -7.69
CA ASP A 53 -4.49 6.77 -7.49
C ASP A 53 -5.89 6.35 -7.05
N GLN A 54 -6.40 5.23 -7.56
CA GLN A 54 -7.68 4.69 -7.09
C GLN A 54 -7.58 4.19 -5.65
N TYR A 55 -6.53 3.43 -5.33
CA TYR A 55 -6.27 2.97 -3.97
C TYR A 55 -6.17 4.14 -2.98
N GLU A 56 -5.44 5.20 -3.33
CA GLU A 56 -5.24 6.33 -2.43
C GLU A 56 -6.54 7.11 -2.24
N ARG A 57 -7.34 7.31 -3.28
CA ARG A 57 -8.67 7.94 -3.13
C ARG A 57 -9.57 7.17 -2.18
N GLU A 58 -9.73 5.87 -2.39
CA GLU A 58 -10.55 5.01 -1.53
C GLU A 58 -10.03 5.00 -0.08
N ARG A 59 -8.71 4.95 0.10
CA ARG A 59 -8.07 5.05 1.43
C ARG A 59 -8.42 6.36 2.13
N GLN A 60 -8.35 7.49 1.42
CA GLN A 60 -8.67 8.80 1.98
C GLN A 60 -10.17 8.93 2.31
N GLU A 61 -11.05 8.33 1.52
CA GLU A 61 -12.48 8.29 1.80
C GLU A 61 -12.79 7.50 3.09
N LEU A 62 -12.15 6.34 3.28
CA LEU A 62 -12.27 5.56 4.52
C LEU A 62 -11.79 6.34 5.74
N LEU A 63 -10.62 6.99 5.65
CA LEU A 63 -10.08 7.79 6.75
C LEU A 63 -11.00 8.98 7.12
N LYS A 64 -11.67 9.58 6.12
CA LYS A 64 -12.66 10.63 6.35
C LYS A 64 -13.93 10.08 7.00
N GLY A 65 -14.43 8.93 6.54
CA GLY A 65 -15.60 8.26 7.10
C GLY A 65 -15.41 7.84 8.56
N ASP A 66 -14.26 7.26 8.88
CA ASP A 66 -13.90 6.88 10.25
C ASP A 66 -13.80 8.12 11.15
N SER A 67 -13.19 9.21 10.66
CA SER A 67 -13.09 10.48 11.41
C SER A 67 -14.44 11.17 11.62
N ALA A 68 -15.43 10.95 10.75
CA ALA A 68 -16.79 11.45 10.92
C ALA A 68 -17.56 10.67 11.99
N SER A 69 -17.40 9.33 12.03
CA SER A 69 -18.02 8.46 13.04
C SER A 69 -17.44 8.62 14.45
N ALA A 70 -16.26 9.24 14.59
CA ALA A 70 -15.61 9.48 15.88
C ALA A 70 -16.06 10.78 16.57
N PHE A 71 -16.88 11.60 15.90
CA PHE A 71 -17.41 12.86 16.43
C PHE A 71 -18.93 12.81 16.74
N GLU A 72 -19.53 11.61 16.69
CA GLU A 72 -20.91 11.31 17.10
C GLU A 72 -20.96 10.58 18.45
#